data_AF-A0A9D7KL66-F1
#
_entry.id   AF-A0A9D7KL66-F1
#
_cell.length_a   1.000
_cell.length_b   1.000
_cell.length_c   1.000
_cell.angle_alpha   90.00
_cell.angle_beta   90.00
_cell.angle_gamma   90.00
#
_symmetry.space_group_name_H-M   'P 1'
#
loop_
_entity.id
_entity.type
_entity.pdbx_description
1 polymer ?
#
loop_
_entity_poly.entity_id
_entity_poly.type
_entity_poly.pdbx_seq_one_letter_code
_entity_poly.pdbx_strand_id
1 'polypeptide(L)'
;MKIKSEIVSQYFGRLIKELSEKFGQKTVILIDEYDKPITDHLDDPETAEKLREFLKSVFVRMKGNDAHIRFVLLTGVSKFSKVSLFSGMNQITDISMNEKYASLLGYTQEELELYFPEYIEILAQKKELQKGTSSRNKTLV
;
A
#
# COMPACT_ATOMS: atom_id res chain seq x y z
N MET A 1 15.90 -13.96 22.56
CA MET A 1 16.45 -12.57 22.48
C MET A 1 15.35 -11.66 21.95
N LYS A 2 14.63 -10.94 22.84
CA LYS A 2 13.59 -9.98 22.41
C LYS A 2 14.31 -8.77 21.81
N ILE A 3 14.40 -8.69 20.48
CA ILE A 3 14.80 -7.45 19.82
C ILE A 3 13.70 -6.44 20.17
N LYS A 4 14.01 -5.45 21.00
CA LYS A 4 13.06 -4.40 21.35
C LYS A 4 12.72 -3.66 20.06
N SER A 5 11.44 -3.57 19.72
CA SER A 5 10.88 -2.84 18.57
C SER A 5 11.57 -1.48 18.33
N GLU A 6 11.86 -0.78 19.41
CA GLU A 6 12.57 0.50 19.43
C GLU A 6 13.93 0.44 18.71
N ILE A 7 14.71 -0.61 18.94
CA ILE A 7 16.04 -0.81 18.35
C ILE A 7 15.95 -0.95 16.83
N VAL A 8 14.98 -1.72 16.34
CA VAL A 8 14.77 -1.92 14.90
C VAL A 8 14.42 -0.60 14.23
N SER A 9 13.48 0.15 14.81
CA SER A 9 13.07 1.45 14.27
C SER A 9 14.24 2.44 14.19
N GLN A 10 15.12 2.44 15.19
CA GLN A 10 16.31 3.30 15.23
C GLN A 10 17.34 2.92 14.16
N TYR A 11 17.66 1.62 14.03
CA TYR A 11 18.56 1.15 12.98
C TYR A 11 18.01 1.41 11.59
N PHE A 12 16.70 1.28 11.40
CA PHE A 12 16.08 1.58 10.12
C PHE A 12 16.22 3.07 9.75
N GLY A 13 15.94 3.98 10.69
CA GLY A 13 16.18 5.41 10.48
C GLY A 13 17.63 5.73 10.15
N ARG A 14 18.58 5.11 10.86
CA ARG A 14 20.02 5.25 10.60
C ARG A 14 20.39 4.74 9.21
N LEU A 15 19.87 3.58 8.80
CA LEU A 15 20.11 3.00 7.49
C LEU A 15 19.66 3.93 6.36
N ILE A 16 18.49 4.56 6.48
CA ILE A 16 17.98 5.52 5.49
C ILE A 16 18.96 6.67 5.30
N LYS A 17 19.44 7.24 6.40
CA LYS A 17 20.40 8.34 6.40
C LYS A 17 21.74 7.91 5.79
N GLU A 18 22.30 6.80 6.26
CA GLU A 18 23.61 6.32 5.81
C GLU A 18 23.61 5.95 4.32
N LEU A 19 22.54 5.32 3.81
CA LEU A 19 22.39 5.06 2.38
C LEU A 19 22.35 6.36 1.59
N SER A 20 21.59 7.34 2.07
CA SER A 20 21.46 8.61 1.37
C SER A 20 22.78 9.38 1.31
N GLU A 21 23.52 9.43 2.42
CA GLU A 21 24.83 10.08 2.50
C GLU A 21 25.89 9.35 1.67
N LYS A 22 25.91 8.01 1.73
CA LYS A 22 26.90 7.18 1.03
C LYS A 22 26.79 7.32 -0.50
N PHE A 23 25.57 7.35 -1.03
CA PHE A 23 25.34 7.40 -2.47
C PHE A 23 25.07 8.83 -2.98
N GLY A 24 25.00 9.82 -2.09
CA GLY A 24 24.69 11.21 -2.44
C GLY A 24 23.31 11.38 -3.07
N GLN A 25 22.40 10.43 -2.86
CA GLN A 25 21.07 10.38 -3.45
C GLN A 25 20.02 10.12 -2.37
N LYS A 26 18.78 10.55 -2.60
CA LYS A 26 17.69 10.27 -1.66
C LYS A 26 17.20 8.82 -1.82
N THR A 27 16.93 8.16 -0.70
CA THR A 27 16.49 6.75 -0.63
C THR A 27 15.03 6.61 -1.08
N VAL A 28 14.74 5.58 -1.91
CA VAL A 28 13.38 5.14 -2.24
C VAL A 28 13.04 3.94 -1.37
N ILE A 29 11.84 3.93 -0.79
CA ILE A 29 11.40 2.84 0.10
C ILE A 29 10.10 2.27 -0.45
N LEU A 30 10.09 0.96 -0.71
CA LEU A 30 8.93 0.20 -1.18
C LEU A 30 8.59 -0.82 -0.09
N ILE A 31 7.36 -0.78 0.43
CA ILE A 31 6.90 -1.76 1.43
C ILE A 31 5.66 -2.43 0.87
N ASP A 32 5.79 -3.72 0.60
CA ASP A 32 4.67 -4.55 0.19
C ASP A 32 3.95 -5.17 1.39
N GLU A 33 2.65 -5.34 1.24
CA GLU A 33 1.70 -5.81 2.25
C GLU A 33 2.00 -5.26 3.66
N TYR A 34 2.14 -3.93 3.78
CA TYR A 34 2.58 -3.29 5.03
C TYR A 34 1.65 -3.59 6.22
N ASP A 35 0.40 -3.93 5.93
CA ASP A 35 -0.67 -4.23 6.87
C ASP A 35 -0.82 -5.72 7.20
N LYS A 36 -0.12 -6.62 6.48
CA LYS A 36 -0.17 -8.07 6.68
C LYS A 36 -0.01 -8.51 8.14
N PRO A 37 0.98 -7.98 8.90
CA PRO A 37 1.16 -8.41 10.29
C PRO A 37 -0.06 -8.12 11.16
N ILE A 38 -0.78 -7.02 10.89
CA ILE A 38 -2.01 -6.67 11.62
C ILE A 38 -3.16 -7.56 11.15
N THR A 39 -3.32 -7.75 9.82
CA THR A 39 -4.42 -8.53 9.26
C THR A 39 -4.37 -10.01 9.63
N ASP A 40 -3.15 -10.57 9.78
CA ASP A 40 -2.95 -11.96 10.18
C ASP A 40 -3.29 -12.22 11.66
N HIS A 41 -3.44 -11.17 12.47
CA HIS A 41 -3.70 -11.25 13.91
C HIS A 41 -5.00 -10.55 14.31
N LEU A 42 -5.98 -10.43 13.42
CA LEU A 42 -7.27 -9.78 13.73
C LEU A 42 -8.03 -10.48 14.88
N ASP A 43 -7.83 -11.79 15.05
CA ASP A 43 -8.42 -12.58 16.14
C ASP A 43 -7.68 -12.42 17.49
N ASP A 44 -6.52 -11.76 17.50
CA ASP A 44 -5.74 -11.42 18.71
C ASP A 44 -5.50 -9.90 18.78
N PRO A 45 -6.45 -9.15 19.37
CA PRO A 45 -6.37 -7.70 19.46
C PRO A 45 -5.12 -7.19 20.20
N GLU A 46 -4.61 -7.93 21.18
CA GLU A 46 -3.44 -7.50 21.96
C GLU A 46 -2.17 -7.56 21.10
N THR A 47 -2.00 -8.63 20.34
CA THR A 47 -0.87 -8.77 19.40
C THR A 47 -1.01 -7.80 18.23
N ALA A 48 -2.20 -7.64 17.66
CA ALA A 48 -2.46 -6.68 16.60
C ALA A 48 -2.10 -5.24 17.03
N GLU A 49 -2.42 -4.86 18.27
CA GLU A 49 -2.07 -3.54 18.80
C GLU A 49 -0.56 -3.35 18.97
N LYS A 50 0.15 -4.37 19.47
CA LYS A 50 1.64 -4.33 19.58
C LYS A 50 2.30 -4.20 18.21
N LEU A 51 1.80 -4.92 17.21
CA LEU A 51 2.29 -4.83 15.83
C LEU A 51 2.00 -3.46 15.21
N ARG A 52 0.82 -2.91 15.48
CA ARG A 52 0.44 -1.55 15.06
C ARG A 52 1.37 -0.50 15.64
N GLU A 53 1.65 -0.55 16.94
CA GLU A 53 2.58 0.39 17.59
C GLU A 53 4.02 0.22 17.10
N PHE A 54 4.45 -1.01 16.81
CA PHE A 54 5.75 -1.23 16.16
C PHE A 54 5.82 -0.58 14.77
N LEU A 55 4.86 -0.84 13.89
CA LEU A 55 4.83 -0.25 12.54
C LEU A 55 4.78 1.28 12.59
N LYS A 56 3.98 1.84 13.50
CA LYS A 56 3.93 3.29 13.75
C LYS A 56 5.29 3.86 14.16
N SER A 57 6.06 3.16 15.00
CA SER A 57 7.42 3.60 15.36
C SER A 57 8.36 3.64 14.15
N VAL A 58 8.30 2.65 13.26
CA VAL A 58 9.06 2.62 12.00
C VAL A 58 8.70 3.82 11.13
N PHE A 59 7.40 4.07 10.95
CA PHE A 59 6.89 5.18 10.16
C PHE A 59 7.29 6.56 10.70
N VAL A 60 7.29 6.75 12.03
CA VAL A 60 7.79 7.98 12.66
C VAL A 60 9.29 8.18 12.35
N ARG A 61 10.09 7.12 12.34
CA ARG A 61 11.52 7.21 12.00
C ARG A 61 11.73 7.58 10.53
N MET A 62 10.88 7.10 9.62
CA MET A 62 10.89 7.53 8.21
C MET A 62 10.57 9.02 8.10
N LYS A 63 9.54 9.50 8.81
CA LYS A 63 9.18 10.92 8.85
C LYS A 63 10.35 11.80 9.31
N GLY A 64 11.08 11.37 10.34
CA GLY A 64 12.25 12.10 10.83
C GLY A 64 13.46 12.10 9.87
N ASN A 65 13.42 11.31 8.80
CA ASN A 65 14.46 11.22 7.77
C ASN A 65 13.93 11.66 6.39
N ASP A 66 12.85 12.45 6.33
CA ASP A 66 12.24 12.91 5.08
C ASP A 66 13.23 13.64 4.14
N ALA A 67 14.20 14.38 4.69
CA ALA A 67 15.27 15.01 3.93
C ALA A 67 16.11 14.00 3.11
N HIS A 68 16.25 12.78 3.62
CA HIS A 68 17.00 11.67 3.03
C HIS A 68 16.14 10.73 2.17
N ILE A 69 14.82 10.95 2.10
CA ILE A 69 13.88 10.07 1.39
C ILE A 69 13.35 10.78 0.14
N ARG A 70 13.34 10.07 -0.98
CA ARG A 70 12.79 10.58 -2.25
C ARG A 70 11.28 10.42 -2.28
N PHE A 71 10.81 9.19 -2.02
CA PHE A 71 9.41 8.87 -1.76
C PHE A 71 9.32 7.51 -1.06
N VAL A 72 8.16 7.24 -0.48
CA VAL A 72 7.78 5.95 0.08
C VAL A 72 6.55 5.45 -0.66
N LEU A 73 6.56 4.21 -1.13
CA LEU A 73 5.38 3.54 -1.68
C LEU A 73 5.00 2.37 -0.77
N LEU A 74 3.74 2.35 -0.37
CA LEU A 74 3.17 1.31 0.50
C LEU A 74 2.04 0.62 -0.26
N THR A 75 2.06 -0.71 -0.30
CA THR A 75 0.98 -1.54 -0.86
C THR A 75 0.37 -2.40 0.24
N GLY A 76 -0.94 -2.62 0.17
CA GLY A 76 -1.72 -3.31 1.19
C GLY A 76 -3.20 -3.32 0.84
N VAL A 77 -3.98 -4.13 1.53
CA VAL A 77 -5.41 -4.38 1.22
C VAL A 77 -6.37 -3.70 2.20
N SER A 78 -5.88 -3.29 3.37
CA SER A 78 -6.67 -2.79 4.49
C SER A 78 -6.67 -1.27 4.57
N LYS A 79 -7.83 -0.68 4.28
CA LYS A 79 -8.11 0.75 4.56
C LYS A 79 -8.14 1.05 6.06
N PHE A 80 -8.45 0.08 6.91
CA PHE A 80 -8.53 0.26 8.37
C PHE A 80 -7.14 0.51 8.98
N SER A 81 -6.13 -0.22 8.51
CA SER A 81 -4.73 -0.02 8.91
C SER A 81 -4.24 1.39 8.58
N LYS A 82 -4.75 2.02 7.51
CA LYS A 82 -4.40 3.40 7.12
C LYS A 82 -4.79 4.41 8.20
N VAL A 83 -6.02 4.36 8.72
CA VAL A 83 -6.53 5.37 9.67
C VAL A 83 -5.78 5.32 11.00
N SER A 84 -5.47 4.13 11.50
CA SER A 84 -4.78 3.96 12.78
C SER A 84 -3.27 4.25 12.69
N LEU A 85 -2.59 3.77 11.65
CA LEU A 85 -1.13 3.92 11.51
C LEU A 85 -0.71 5.33 11.05
N PHE A 86 -1.53 5.98 10.23
CA PHE A 86 -1.19 7.27 9.62
C PHE A 86 -1.80 8.48 10.34
N SER A 87 -2.51 8.27 11.44
CA SER A 87 -2.98 9.36 12.32
C SER A 87 -1.86 10.31 12.78
N GLY A 88 -0.61 9.83 12.88
CA GLY A 88 0.59 10.64 13.16
C GLY A 88 1.37 11.12 11.93
N MET A 89 0.98 10.70 10.72
CA MET A 89 1.66 10.98 9.45
C MET A 89 0.78 11.82 8.53
N ASN A 90 0.98 13.13 8.56
CA ASN A 90 0.29 14.10 7.70
C ASN A 90 0.84 14.20 6.27
N GLN A 91 1.71 13.29 5.83
CA GLN A 91 2.44 13.36 4.55
C GLN A 91 2.10 12.24 3.57
N ILE A 92 1.16 11.36 3.93
CA ILE A 92 0.78 10.21 3.09
C ILE A 92 -0.38 10.60 2.20
N THR A 93 -0.21 10.38 0.90
CA THR A 93 -1.26 10.54 -0.10
C THR A 93 -1.80 9.16 -0.44
N ASP A 94 -3.09 8.92 -0.19
CA ASP A 94 -3.75 7.69 -0.63
C ASP A 94 -4.02 7.76 -2.13
N ILE A 95 -3.27 6.98 -2.91
CA ILE A 95 -3.42 6.87 -4.37
C ILE A 95 -4.16 5.61 -4.81
N SER A 96 -4.66 4.78 -3.88
CA SER A 96 -5.21 3.46 -4.21
C SER A 96 -6.38 3.49 -5.19
N MET A 97 -7.18 4.56 -5.20
CA MET A 97 -8.34 4.73 -6.09
C MET A 97 -8.14 5.91 -7.08
N ASN A 98 -6.90 6.33 -7.28
CA ASN A 98 -6.59 7.43 -8.19
C ASN A 98 -6.44 6.89 -9.62
N GLU A 99 -7.31 7.34 -10.52
CA GLU A 99 -7.35 6.91 -11.93
C GLU A 99 -5.98 7.01 -12.64
N LYS A 100 -5.16 8.02 -12.29
CA LYS A 100 -3.82 8.19 -12.87
C LYS A 100 -2.86 7.04 -12.55
N TYR A 101 -3.14 6.29 -11.49
CA TYR A 101 -2.36 5.15 -11.03
C TYR A 101 -3.11 3.82 -11.18
N ALA A 102 -4.30 3.83 -11.79
CA ALA A 102 -5.15 2.63 -11.93
C ALA A 102 -4.49 1.55 -12.79
N SER A 103 -3.65 1.92 -13.75
CA SER A 103 -2.88 0.97 -14.57
C SER A 103 -1.55 0.54 -13.94
N LEU A 104 -1.19 1.08 -12.76
CA LEU A 104 0.07 0.74 -12.09
C LEU A 104 0.01 -0.65 -11.43
N LEU A 105 -1.18 -1.10 -11.03
CA LEU A 105 -1.43 -2.35 -10.32
C LEU A 105 -2.68 -3.03 -10.89
N GLY A 106 -2.62 -4.35 -11.12
CA GLY A 106 -3.73 -5.14 -11.67
C GLY A 106 -3.64 -5.35 -13.18
N TYR A 107 -4.76 -5.71 -13.79
CA TYR A 107 -4.90 -5.89 -15.24
C TYR A 107 -5.56 -4.66 -15.85
N THR A 108 -5.07 -4.24 -17.01
CA THR A 108 -5.80 -3.33 -17.89
C THR A 108 -7.07 -4.00 -18.42
N GLN A 109 -8.02 -3.20 -18.91
CA GLN A 109 -9.24 -3.73 -19.52
C GLN A 109 -8.87 -4.63 -20.72
N GLU A 110 -7.89 -4.22 -21.51
CA GLU A 110 -7.38 -4.96 -22.66
C GLU A 110 -6.79 -6.31 -22.25
N GLU A 111 -6.00 -6.36 -21.18
CA GLU A 111 -5.45 -7.61 -20.64
C GLU A 111 -6.56 -8.51 -20.08
N LEU A 112 -7.57 -7.93 -19.43
CA LEU A 112 -8.70 -8.69 -18.90
C LEU A 112 -9.49 -9.36 -20.04
N GLU A 113 -9.78 -8.61 -21.10
CA GLU A 113 -10.48 -9.09 -22.29
C GLU A 113 -9.66 -10.11 -23.09
N LEU A 114 -8.33 -9.95 -23.13
CA LEU A 114 -7.44 -10.85 -23.84
C LEU A 114 -7.25 -12.19 -23.10
N TYR A 115 -7.00 -12.15 -21.79
CA TYR A 115 -6.60 -13.33 -21.03
C TYR A 115 -7.77 -14.05 -20.33
N PHE A 116 -8.89 -13.36 -20.09
CA PHE A 116 -10.04 -13.93 -19.36
C PHE A 116 -11.40 -13.84 -20.10
N PRO A 117 -11.49 -13.98 -21.43
CA PRO A 117 -12.73 -13.74 -22.17
C PRO A 117 -13.88 -14.66 -21.76
N GLU A 118 -13.61 -15.96 -21.55
CA GLU A 118 -14.63 -16.94 -21.14
C GLU A 118 -15.17 -16.65 -19.73
N TYR A 119 -14.31 -16.25 -18.81
CA TYR A 119 -14.71 -15.89 -17.44
C TYR A 119 -15.57 -14.63 -17.41
N ILE A 120 -15.28 -13.65 -18.28
CA ILE A 120 -16.11 -12.46 -18.44
C ILE A 120 -17.52 -12.85 -18.92
N GLU A 121 -17.63 -13.79 -19.86
CA GLU A 121 -18.93 -14.27 -20.35
C GLU A 121 -19.73 -15.03 -19.29
N ILE A 122 -19.08 -15.90 -18.53
CA ILE A 122 -19.71 -16.61 -17.40
C ILE A 122 -20.23 -15.62 -16.36
N LEU A 123 -19.43 -14.61 -16.02
CA LEU A 123 -19.82 -13.57 -15.05
C LEU A 123 -20.99 -12.72 -15.56
N ALA A 124 -21.00 -12.37 -16.85
CA ALA A 124 -22.08 -11.62 -17.48
C ALA A 124 -23.41 -12.40 -17.45
N GLN A 125 -23.39 -13.68 -17.82
CA GLN A 125 -24.58 -14.56 -17.75
C GLN A 125 -25.10 -14.70 -16.31
N LYS A 126 -24.20 -14.93 -15.34
CA LYS A 126 -24.56 -15.10 -13.93
C LYS A 126 -25.14 -13.83 -13.29
N LYS A 127 -24.79 -12.65 -13.80
CA LYS A 127 -25.31 -11.36 -13.32
C LYS A 127 -26.47 -10.80 -14.15
N GLU A 128 -26.98 -11.55 -15.14
CA GLU A 128 -28.00 -11.10 -16.11
C GLU A 128 -27.60 -9.81 -16.85
N LEU A 129 -26.31 -9.53 -16.96
CA LEU A 129 -25.78 -8.35 -17.64
C LEU A 129 -25.53 -8.71 -19.11
N GLN A 130 -26.22 -8.06 -20.04
CA GLN A 130 -25.87 -8.14 -21.46
C GLN A 130 -24.61 -7.30 -21.73
N LYS A 131 -23.69 -7.81 -22.57
CA LYS A 131 -22.50 -7.07 -23.04
C LYS A 131 -22.95 -5.70 -23.58
N GLY A 132 -22.60 -4.63 -22.86
CA GLY A 132 -22.76 -3.27 -23.32
C GLY A 132 -21.85 -3.05 -24.52
N THR A 133 -22.41 -3.00 -25.71
CA THR A 133 -21.73 -2.56 -26.92
C THR A 133 -21.18 -1.16 -26.65
N SER A 134 -19.86 -1.02 -26.56
CA SER A 134 -19.18 0.28 -26.47
C SER A 134 -19.41 1.05 -27.78
N SER A 135 -20.50 1.80 -27.83
CA SER A 135 -20.62 2.99 -28.65
C SER A 135 -20.62 4.20 -27.71
N ARG A 136 -19.48 4.89 -27.73
CA ARG A 136 -19.25 6.31 -27.44
C ARG A 136 -20.26 7.05 -26.54
N ASN A 137 -19.69 7.68 -25.51
CA ASN A 137 -20.28 8.70 -24.65
C ASN A 137 -21.41 8.23 -23.72
N LYS A 138 -21.06 8.03 -22.44
CA LYS A 138 -21.60 8.85 -21.35
C LYS A 138 -20.85 8.57 -20.04
N THR A 139 -20.27 9.63 -19.50
CA THR A 139 -19.94 9.83 -18.09
C THR A 139 -20.98 9.22 -17.17
N LEU A 140 -20.56 8.40 -16.21
CA LEU A 140 -21.35 8.12 -15.03
C LEU A 140 -20.47 8.15 -13.78
N VAL A 141 -21.07 8.82 -12.79
CA VAL A 141 -20.63 9.36 -11.51
C VAL A 141 -19.87 8.38 -10.61
#